data_AF-A0A136N0W8-F1
#
_entry.id   AF-A0A136N0W8-F1
#
_cell.length_a   1.000
_cell.length_b   1.000
_cell.length_c   1.000
_cell.angle_alpha   90.00
_cell.angle_beta   90.00
_cell.angle_gamma   90.00
#
_symmetry.space_group_name_H-M   'P 1'
#
loop_
_entity.id
_entity.type
_entity.pdbx_description
1 polymer ?
#
loop_
_entity_poly.entity_id
_entity_poly.type
_entity_poly.pdbx_seq_one_letter_code
_entity_poly.pdbx_strand_id
1 'polypeptide(L)'
;MKYLKNALLVLIFLPSMSYAQFTMHNFTVTDVHGQVHRLYEDYLDKNKVVVVKFFFTTCPPCIANAPYFQQKYVDYGEGNGDVEFFHITTIPTDYDADVLAYENQYQQTMKGISVDGGARPIALEFKDGTYGSWYGTPTFIVIAPNRTLHYPVQFSQLDAQIAIARTEKNTSATTFSLSLNTPGYTLTDGHVKFYLQSQTNPSQKIEITKDAQGQYSFTYPSTAFPEMEEPEVTMESIGPAASKIVTAADLVAIQKHILLLASFQEDYQKAAADINSDNKITAADLSGLRKVILLLNTEFPNHTASYKSLPATQPINPSNTNIQFTIVKTGNVN
;
A
#
# COMPACT_ATOMS: atom_id res chain seq x y z
N MET A 1 -28.11 43.43 22.13
CA MET A 1 -26.78 42.94 22.56
C MET A 1 -26.75 41.41 22.40
N LYS A 2 -26.17 40.92 21.30
CA LYS A 2 -25.91 39.49 21.05
C LYS A 2 -24.48 39.21 21.49
N TYR A 3 -24.28 38.30 22.45
CA TYR A 3 -22.95 37.79 22.76
C TYR A 3 -22.77 36.45 22.03
N LEU A 4 -22.10 36.49 20.87
CA LEU A 4 -21.53 35.31 20.24
C LEU A 4 -20.31 34.89 21.08
N LYS A 5 -20.38 33.74 21.73
CA LYS A 5 -19.21 33.11 22.37
C LYS A 5 -18.39 32.44 21.27
N ASN A 6 -17.20 32.96 21.00
CA ASN A 6 -16.21 32.34 20.14
C ASN A 6 -15.79 31.00 20.74
N ALA A 7 -16.17 29.90 20.09
CA ALA A 7 -15.62 28.58 20.38
C ALA A 7 -14.28 28.46 19.62
N LEU A 8 -13.17 28.58 20.36
CA LEU A 8 -11.83 28.30 19.85
C LEU A 8 -11.66 26.78 19.77
N LEU A 9 -11.79 26.22 18.57
CA LEU A 9 -11.50 24.81 18.29
C LEU A 9 -9.98 24.61 18.27
N VAL A 10 -9.41 24.14 19.39
CA VAL A 10 -8.00 23.76 19.47
C VAL A 10 -7.83 22.41 18.78
N LEU A 11 -7.28 22.40 17.57
CA LEU A 11 -6.83 21.19 16.90
C LEU A 11 -5.59 20.66 17.63
N ILE A 12 -5.78 19.64 18.46
CA ILE A 12 -4.68 18.88 19.07
C ILE A 12 -4.10 17.98 17.98
N PHE A 13 -2.95 18.38 17.42
CA PHE A 13 -2.14 17.52 16.56
C PHE A 13 -1.47 16.46 17.45
N LEU A 14 -2.07 15.27 17.54
CA LEU A 14 -1.45 14.10 18.13
C LEU A 14 -0.33 13.64 17.19
N PRO A 15 0.95 13.67 17.60
CA PRO A 15 2.01 13.07 16.80
C PRO A 15 1.76 11.56 16.74
N SER A 16 1.43 11.06 15.55
CA SER A 16 1.43 9.63 15.26
C SER A 16 2.85 9.12 15.38
N MET A 17 3.18 8.53 16.52
CA MET A 17 4.38 7.69 16.65
C MET A 17 4.28 6.57 15.61
N SER A 18 5.04 6.69 14.53
CA SER A 18 5.29 5.57 13.63
C SER A 18 6.17 4.59 14.38
N TYR A 19 5.61 3.46 14.80
CA TYR A 19 6.38 2.33 15.27
C TYR A 19 7.04 1.70 14.04
N ALA A 20 8.33 1.35 14.14
CA ALA A 20 8.96 0.54 13.11
C ALA A 20 8.20 -0.79 13.01
N GLN A 21 7.55 -1.02 11.87
CA GLN A 21 6.77 -2.22 11.61
C GLN A 21 7.73 -3.30 11.10
N PHE A 22 7.91 -4.35 11.89
CA PHE A 22 8.77 -5.47 11.50
C PHE A 22 8.02 -6.43 10.56
N THR A 23 8.76 -7.17 9.75
CA THR A 23 8.20 -8.26 8.91
C THR A 23 8.68 -9.60 9.47
N MET A 24 7.76 -10.54 9.66
CA MET A 24 8.10 -11.89 10.08
C MET A 24 8.64 -12.68 8.89
N HIS A 25 9.84 -13.25 9.04
CA HIS A 25 10.43 -14.11 8.01
C HIS A 25 9.66 -15.45 7.92
N ASN A 26 9.78 -16.15 6.79
CA ASN A 26 9.13 -17.45 6.63
C ASN A 26 9.85 -18.53 7.45
N PHE A 27 9.10 -19.33 8.20
CA PHE A 27 9.63 -20.50 8.89
C PHE A 27 8.85 -21.77 8.53
N THR A 28 9.49 -22.91 8.76
CA THR A 28 8.87 -24.23 8.66
C THR A 28 9.13 -24.99 9.96
N VAL A 29 8.07 -25.46 10.59
CA VAL A 29 8.10 -26.18 11.87
C VAL A 29 7.24 -27.43 11.81
N THR A 30 7.45 -28.35 12.74
CA THR A 30 6.58 -29.52 12.92
C THR A 30 5.95 -29.44 14.30
N ASP A 31 4.65 -29.67 14.41
CA ASP A 31 3.99 -29.74 15.73
C ASP A 31 4.22 -31.10 16.42
N VAL A 32 3.88 -31.18 17.69
CA VAL A 32 3.99 -32.41 18.50
C VAL A 32 3.08 -33.56 18.04
N HIS A 33 2.21 -33.31 17.08
CA HIS A 33 1.37 -34.32 16.43
C HIS A 33 1.93 -34.75 15.06
N GLY A 34 3.12 -34.27 14.68
CA GLY A 34 3.82 -34.63 13.46
C GLY A 34 3.35 -33.88 12.21
N GLN A 35 2.54 -32.82 12.34
CA GLN A 35 2.12 -32.01 11.19
C GLN A 35 3.13 -30.91 10.90
N VAL A 36 3.53 -30.80 9.64
CA VAL A 36 4.44 -29.75 9.16
C VAL A 36 3.65 -28.49 8.82
N HIS A 37 4.15 -27.34 9.28
CA HIS A 37 3.55 -26.02 9.14
C HIS A 37 4.54 -25.04 8.53
N ARG A 38 4.19 -24.47 7.37
CA ARG A 38 4.95 -23.43 6.67
C ARG A 38 4.21 -22.10 6.86
N LEU A 39 4.82 -21.13 7.54
CA LEU A 39 4.14 -19.89 7.95
C LEU A 39 3.42 -19.22 6.76
N TYR A 40 4.14 -19.01 5.66
CA TYR A 40 3.59 -18.30 4.51
C TYR A 40 2.55 -19.15 3.76
N GLU A 41 2.97 -20.30 3.24
CA GLU A 41 2.17 -21.14 2.34
C GLU A 41 0.90 -21.69 3.03
N ASP A 42 1.00 -22.10 4.30
CA ASP A 42 -0.11 -22.75 4.98
C ASP A 42 -1.09 -21.74 5.63
N TYR A 43 -0.65 -20.50 5.88
CA TYR A 43 -1.43 -19.49 6.61
C TYR A 43 -1.50 -18.13 5.93
N LEU A 44 -0.38 -17.40 5.85
CA LEU A 44 -0.41 -15.98 5.49
C LEU A 44 -0.84 -15.76 4.03
N ASP A 45 -0.38 -16.61 3.11
CA ASP A 45 -0.77 -16.56 1.69
C ASP A 45 -2.24 -16.97 1.47
N LYS A 46 -2.86 -17.63 2.48
CA LYS A 46 -4.29 -17.94 2.52
C LYS A 46 -5.11 -16.90 3.28
N ASN A 47 -4.55 -15.71 3.48
CA ASN A 47 -5.16 -14.60 4.23
C ASN A 47 -5.47 -14.92 5.70
N LYS A 48 -4.77 -15.89 6.31
CA LYS A 48 -4.89 -16.14 7.75
C LYS A 48 -3.95 -15.26 8.56
N VAL A 49 -4.41 -14.83 9.72
CA VAL A 49 -3.61 -14.22 10.77
C VAL A 49 -3.02 -15.35 11.63
N VAL A 50 -1.75 -15.24 12.01
CA VAL A 50 -1.10 -16.22 12.90
C VAL A 50 -0.80 -15.58 14.24
N VAL A 51 -1.27 -16.20 15.32
CA VAL A 51 -1.05 -15.79 16.70
C VAL A 51 -0.12 -16.79 17.35
N VAL A 52 1.00 -16.32 17.92
CA VAL A 52 1.93 -17.22 18.62
C VAL A 52 2.04 -16.80 20.08
N LYS A 53 1.92 -17.78 20.98
CA LYS A 53 2.32 -17.66 22.39
C LYS A 53 3.66 -18.36 22.58
N PHE A 54 4.67 -17.59 22.94
CA PHE A 54 5.93 -18.12 23.42
C PHE A 54 5.79 -18.56 24.89
N PHE A 55 6.21 -19.78 25.20
CA PHE A 55 6.03 -20.38 26.53
C PHE A 55 7.15 -21.37 26.86
N PHE A 56 7.01 -22.05 28.00
CA PHE A 56 7.65 -23.34 28.26
C PHE A 56 6.76 -24.16 29.21
N THR A 57 6.91 -25.48 29.20
CA THR A 57 5.95 -26.42 29.81
C THR A 57 5.72 -26.22 31.31
N THR A 58 6.75 -25.76 32.04
CA THR A 58 6.71 -25.54 33.49
C THR A 58 6.52 -24.07 33.90
N CYS A 59 6.25 -23.18 32.95
CA CYS A 59 6.11 -21.73 33.17
C CYS A 59 4.84 -21.40 33.99
N PRO A 60 4.94 -20.93 35.25
CA PRO A 60 3.77 -20.66 36.07
C PRO A 60 2.77 -19.64 35.47
N PRO A 61 3.19 -18.47 34.94
CA PRO A 61 2.24 -17.55 34.31
C PRO A 61 1.66 -18.10 33.01
N CYS A 62 2.39 -18.95 32.29
CA CYS A 62 1.89 -19.59 31.06
C CYS A 62 0.80 -20.62 31.41
N ILE A 63 1.01 -21.41 32.46
CA ILE A 63 0.03 -22.35 33.02
C ILE A 63 -1.23 -21.60 33.46
N ALA A 64 -1.08 -20.50 34.20
CA ALA A 64 -2.21 -19.68 34.64
C ALA A 64 -2.98 -19.05 33.46
N ASN A 65 -2.29 -18.72 32.37
CA ASN A 65 -2.90 -18.14 31.17
C ASN A 65 -3.54 -19.19 30.22
N ALA A 66 -3.14 -20.46 30.31
CA ALA A 66 -3.56 -21.54 29.42
C ALA A 66 -5.08 -21.62 29.16
N PRO A 67 -5.98 -21.64 30.16
CA PRO A 67 -7.42 -21.72 29.90
C PRO A 67 -7.95 -20.51 29.11
N TYR A 68 -7.40 -19.32 29.35
CA TYR A 68 -7.83 -18.10 28.64
C TYR A 68 -7.34 -18.08 27.19
N PHE A 69 -6.13 -18.56 26.93
CA PHE A 69 -5.60 -18.65 25.57
C PHE A 69 -6.34 -19.73 24.76
N GLN A 70 -6.69 -20.86 25.38
CA GLN A 70 -7.57 -21.86 24.78
C GLN A 70 -8.95 -21.30 24.45
N GLN A 71 -9.57 -20.56 25.38
CA GLN A 71 -10.87 -19.95 25.11
C GLN A 71 -10.79 -19.00 23.90
N LYS A 72 -9.72 -18.20 23.77
CA LYS A 72 -9.52 -17.38 22.58
C LYS A 72 -9.43 -18.21 21.30
N TYR A 73 -8.66 -19.29 21.31
CA TYR A 73 -8.57 -20.16 20.15
C TYR A 73 -9.95 -20.73 19.73
N VAL A 74 -10.79 -21.09 20.71
CA VAL A 74 -12.19 -21.48 20.48
C VAL A 74 -13.01 -20.34 19.89
N ASP A 75 -12.91 -19.13 20.47
CA ASP A 75 -13.65 -17.95 20.01
C ASP A 75 -13.29 -17.58 18.55
N TYR A 76 -12.06 -17.86 18.11
CA TYR A 76 -11.59 -17.66 16.74
C TYR A 76 -11.80 -18.87 15.81
N GLY A 77 -12.53 -19.90 16.26
CA GLY A 77 -12.97 -21.03 15.44
C GLY A 77 -11.96 -22.17 15.33
N GLU A 78 -11.04 -22.30 16.28
CA GLU A 78 -10.15 -23.46 16.42
C GLU A 78 -9.37 -23.78 15.13
N GLY A 79 -8.80 -22.73 14.51
CA GLY A 79 -8.01 -22.85 13.28
C GLY A 79 -8.84 -23.03 12.01
N ASN A 80 -10.16 -23.25 12.11
CA ASN A 80 -11.05 -23.36 10.95
C ASN A 80 -11.43 -21.99 10.34
N GLY A 81 -11.21 -20.91 11.10
CA GLY A 81 -11.44 -19.54 10.66
C GLY A 81 -10.26 -18.92 9.91
N ASP A 82 -10.20 -17.60 9.97
CA ASP A 82 -9.14 -16.75 9.40
C ASP A 82 -7.98 -16.49 10.38
N VAL A 83 -7.96 -17.16 11.54
CA VAL A 83 -6.89 -17.04 12.53
C VAL A 83 -6.41 -18.42 12.95
N GLU A 84 -5.08 -18.59 13.05
CA GLU A 84 -4.43 -19.79 13.55
C GLU A 84 -3.57 -19.49 14.78
N PHE A 85 -3.54 -20.40 15.75
CA PHE A 85 -2.81 -20.23 17.00
C PHE A 85 -1.68 -21.27 17.12
N PHE A 86 -0.54 -20.81 17.62
CA PHE A 86 0.62 -21.65 17.93
C PHE A 86 1.11 -21.44 19.36
N HIS A 87 1.67 -22.50 19.92
CA HIS A 87 2.52 -22.48 21.09
C HIS A 87 3.94 -22.80 20.66
N ILE A 88 4.91 -21.95 21.00
CA ILE A 88 6.32 -22.22 20.68
C ILE A 88 7.14 -22.20 21.97
N THR A 89 7.81 -23.31 22.28
CA THR A 89 8.66 -23.36 23.48
C THR A 89 9.90 -22.48 23.32
N THR A 90 10.33 -21.87 24.43
CA THR A 90 11.49 -20.98 24.51
C THR A 90 12.68 -21.62 25.21
N ILE A 91 12.53 -22.85 25.73
CA ILE A 91 13.58 -23.57 26.45
C ILE A 91 14.04 -24.80 25.67
N PRO A 92 15.35 -25.11 25.69
CA PRO A 92 15.94 -26.17 24.86
C PRO A 92 15.66 -27.59 25.36
N THR A 93 14.90 -27.76 26.45
CA THR A 93 14.61 -29.06 27.08
C THR A 93 13.16 -29.47 26.96
N ASP A 94 12.32 -28.68 26.29
CA ASP A 94 10.92 -29.04 26.00
C ASP A 94 10.89 -29.77 24.65
N TYR A 95 10.94 -31.11 24.71
CA TYR A 95 10.81 -31.99 23.55
C TYR A 95 9.34 -32.28 23.24
N ASP A 96 9.05 -33.03 22.17
CA ASP A 96 7.66 -33.31 21.77
C ASP A 96 6.82 -33.91 22.90
N ALA A 97 7.38 -34.84 23.66
CA ALA A 97 6.70 -35.49 24.77
C ALA A 97 6.31 -34.50 25.88
N ASP A 98 7.15 -33.50 26.16
CA ASP A 98 6.91 -32.51 27.22
C ASP A 98 5.81 -31.53 26.82
N VAL A 99 5.86 -31.03 25.57
CA VAL A 99 4.86 -30.12 25.03
C VAL A 99 3.50 -30.82 24.85
N LEU A 100 3.50 -32.08 24.39
CA LEU A 100 2.29 -32.91 24.31
C LEU A 100 1.70 -33.19 25.70
N ALA A 101 2.54 -33.42 26.73
CA ALA A 101 2.06 -33.57 28.09
C ALA A 101 1.41 -32.28 28.62
N TYR A 102 1.99 -31.12 28.32
CA TYR A 102 1.41 -29.82 28.64
C TYR A 102 0.04 -29.61 27.97
N GLU A 103 -0.09 -29.92 26.68
CA GLU A 103 -1.36 -29.83 25.96
C GLU A 103 -2.45 -30.69 26.60
N ASN A 104 -2.13 -31.96 26.89
CA ASN A 104 -3.06 -32.88 27.55
C ASN A 104 -3.44 -32.43 28.96
N GLN A 105 -2.48 -31.96 29.74
CA GLN A 105 -2.71 -31.54 31.12
C GLN A 105 -3.59 -30.29 31.22
N TYR A 106 -3.40 -29.34 30.30
CA TYR A 106 -4.09 -28.04 30.31
C TYR A 106 -5.15 -27.89 29.22
N GLN A 107 -5.53 -29.00 28.57
CA GLN A 107 -6.57 -29.09 27.54
C GLN A 107 -6.39 -28.05 26.43
N GLN A 108 -5.15 -27.89 25.96
CA GLN A 108 -4.81 -26.98 24.88
C GLN A 108 -4.90 -27.73 23.55
N THR A 109 -5.54 -27.14 22.54
CA THR A 109 -5.78 -27.80 21.23
C THR A 109 -5.16 -27.05 20.04
N MET A 110 -4.43 -25.96 20.29
CA MET A 110 -3.64 -25.26 19.28
C MET A 110 -2.31 -25.97 19.00
N LYS A 111 -1.58 -25.53 17.98
CA LYS A 111 -0.35 -26.21 17.49
C LYS A 111 0.84 -25.97 18.41
N GLY A 112 1.23 -26.98 19.20
CA GLY A 112 2.46 -26.97 19.99
C GLY A 112 3.70 -27.31 19.19
N ILE A 113 4.68 -26.40 19.19
CA ILE A 113 5.99 -26.58 18.57
C ILE A 113 7.04 -26.72 19.68
N SER A 114 7.66 -27.89 19.73
CA SER A 114 8.74 -28.23 20.64
C SER A 114 10.11 -27.93 20.04
N VAL A 115 11.19 -28.26 20.76
CA VAL A 115 12.55 -28.22 20.23
C VAL A 115 12.75 -29.18 19.05
N ASP A 116 12.16 -30.39 19.08
CA ASP A 116 12.21 -31.36 17.97
C ASP A 116 11.50 -30.81 16.72
N GLY A 117 10.42 -30.06 16.97
CA GLY A 117 9.62 -29.38 15.96
C GLY A 117 10.24 -28.12 15.34
N GLY A 118 11.42 -27.68 15.80
CA GLY A 118 12.10 -26.49 15.29
C GLY A 118 11.74 -25.18 15.99
N ALA A 119 11.27 -25.21 17.25
CA ALA A 119 10.94 -24.00 18.01
C ALA A 119 12.14 -23.04 18.23
N ARG A 120 13.35 -23.60 18.35
CA ARG A 120 14.53 -22.87 18.86
C ARG A 120 14.96 -21.67 17.98
N PRO A 121 15.14 -21.79 16.66
CA PRO A 121 15.50 -20.64 15.81
C PRO A 121 14.51 -19.49 15.96
N ILE A 122 13.21 -19.80 15.92
CA ILE A 122 12.14 -18.80 16.05
C ILE A 122 12.21 -18.11 17.41
N ALA A 123 12.26 -18.88 18.51
CA ALA A 123 12.29 -18.31 19.85
C ALA A 123 13.55 -17.46 20.14
N LEU A 124 14.68 -17.75 19.50
CA LEU A 124 15.93 -17.03 19.72
C LEU A 124 15.89 -15.62 19.13
N GLU A 125 15.30 -15.41 17.96
CA GLU A 125 15.22 -14.08 17.31
C GLU A 125 14.41 -13.06 18.11
N PHE A 126 13.45 -13.52 18.92
CA PHE A 126 12.76 -12.64 19.85
C PHE A 126 13.57 -12.37 21.11
N LYS A 127 14.42 -13.32 21.52
CA LYS A 127 15.23 -13.21 22.75
C LYS A 127 16.53 -12.44 22.55
N ASP A 128 17.07 -12.43 21.33
CA ASP A 128 18.31 -11.72 20.98
C ASP A 128 18.09 -10.23 20.65
N GLY A 129 16.83 -9.79 20.57
CA GLY A 129 16.45 -8.41 20.35
C GLY A 129 16.20 -8.04 18.89
N THR A 130 16.25 -8.97 17.95
CA THR A 130 16.04 -8.71 16.51
C THR A 130 14.72 -7.98 16.24
N TYR A 131 13.65 -8.37 16.93
CA TYR A 131 12.31 -7.77 16.79
C TYR A 131 11.96 -6.78 17.91
N GLY A 132 12.88 -6.50 18.83
CA GLY A 132 12.66 -5.62 19.98
C GLY A 132 12.93 -6.31 21.31
N SER A 133 12.70 -5.58 22.41
CA SER A 133 13.01 -6.05 23.76
C SER A 133 12.19 -7.28 24.17
N TRP A 134 12.86 -8.27 24.75
CA TRP A 134 12.23 -9.46 25.32
C TRP A 134 11.82 -9.26 26.78
N TYR A 135 10.57 -9.59 27.12
CA TYR A 135 10.00 -9.36 28.45
C TYR A 135 9.70 -10.64 29.25
N GLY A 136 10.01 -11.82 28.72
CA GLY A 136 9.75 -13.12 29.36
C GLY A 136 8.58 -13.88 28.76
N THR A 137 8.09 -14.92 29.44
CA THR A 137 6.94 -15.72 28.98
C THR A 137 5.78 -15.65 29.98
N PRO A 138 4.50 -15.71 29.54
CA PRO A 138 4.09 -15.79 28.16
C PRO A 138 4.27 -14.46 27.43
N THR A 139 4.68 -14.54 26.17
CA THR A 139 4.78 -13.39 25.25
C THR A 139 4.03 -13.73 23.98
N PHE A 140 3.33 -12.74 23.42
CA PHE A 140 2.48 -12.94 22.25
C PHE A 140 2.98 -12.12 21.06
N ILE A 141 2.82 -12.70 19.88
CA ILE A 141 2.93 -12.01 18.61
C ILE A 141 1.68 -12.25 17.77
N VAL A 142 1.37 -11.28 16.92
CA VAL A 142 0.36 -11.41 15.88
C VAL A 142 1.03 -11.13 14.55
N ILE A 143 0.93 -12.07 13.62
CA ILE A 143 1.49 -11.97 12.28
C ILE A 143 0.34 -11.82 11.30
N ALA A 144 0.30 -10.71 10.58
CA ALA A 144 -0.72 -10.44 9.59
C ALA A 144 -0.43 -11.17 8.27
N PRO A 145 -1.45 -11.33 7.39
CA PRO A 145 -1.24 -12.00 6.11
C PRO A 145 -0.17 -11.33 5.24
N ASN A 146 -0.06 -9.99 5.22
CA ASN A 146 1.03 -9.28 4.52
C ASN A 146 2.42 -9.44 5.18
N ARG A 147 2.55 -10.36 6.16
CA ARG A 147 3.77 -10.70 6.90
C ARG A 147 4.20 -9.65 7.92
N THR A 148 3.38 -8.61 8.15
CA THR A 148 3.58 -7.67 9.26
C THR A 148 3.63 -8.42 10.58
N LEU A 149 4.64 -8.12 11.39
CA LEU A 149 4.80 -8.61 12.74
C LEU A 149 4.41 -7.54 13.75
N HIS A 150 3.36 -7.82 14.52
CA HIS A 150 2.99 -7.05 15.70
C HIS A 150 3.66 -7.67 16.93
N TYR A 151 4.63 -6.95 17.49
CA TYR A 151 5.39 -7.35 18.69
C TYR A 151 5.90 -6.12 19.46
N PRO A 152 5.90 -6.15 20.81
CA PRO A 152 5.25 -7.13 21.68
C PRO A 152 3.74 -6.92 21.78
N VAL A 153 2.97 -8.00 21.90
CA VAL A 153 1.52 -7.94 22.14
C VAL A 153 1.20 -8.41 23.55
N GLN A 154 0.49 -7.59 24.32
CA GLN A 154 -0.05 -8.02 25.61
C GLN A 154 -1.30 -8.88 25.40
N PHE A 155 -1.53 -9.86 26.28
CA PHE A 155 -2.71 -10.73 26.19
C PHE A 155 -4.05 -9.94 26.15
N SER A 156 -4.14 -8.84 26.91
CA SER A 156 -5.31 -7.94 26.94
C SER A 156 -5.55 -7.20 25.62
N GLN A 157 -4.52 -7.07 24.78
CA GLN A 157 -4.57 -6.35 23.49
C GLN A 157 -4.73 -7.31 22.30
N LEU A 158 -4.75 -8.62 22.54
CA LEU A 158 -4.67 -9.62 21.48
C LEU A 158 -5.81 -9.49 20.46
N ASP A 159 -7.04 -9.27 20.91
CA ASP A 159 -8.19 -9.12 19.99
C ASP A 159 -8.09 -7.87 19.13
N ALA A 160 -7.63 -6.75 19.70
CA ALA A 160 -7.42 -5.52 18.96
C ALA A 160 -6.32 -5.69 17.91
N GLN A 161 -5.22 -6.38 18.25
CA GLN A 161 -4.13 -6.63 17.32
C GLN A 161 -4.51 -7.64 16.23
N ILE A 162 -5.29 -8.67 16.54
CA ILE A 162 -5.86 -9.58 15.53
C ILE A 162 -6.78 -8.81 14.58
N ALA A 163 -7.61 -7.91 15.10
CA ALA A 163 -8.50 -7.09 14.27
C ALA A 163 -7.73 -6.16 13.32
N ILE A 164 -6.61 -5.59 13.76
CA ILE A 164 -5.69 -4.82 12.90
C ILE A 164 -5.05 -5.74 11.85
N ALA A 165 -4.43 -6.85 12.28
CA ALA A 165 -3.75 -7.78 11.39
C ALA A 165 -4.67 -8.36 10.30
N ARG A 166 -5.98 -8.50 10.57
CA ARG A 166 -6.98 -8.92 9.56
C ARG A 166 -7.12 -7.97 8.38
N THR A 167 -6.83 -6.68 8.54
CA THR A 167 -6.92 -5.69 7.47
C THR A 167 -5.65 -5.65 6.61
N GLU A 168 -4.53 -6.14 7.16
CA GLU A 168 -3.19 -6.15 6.57
C GLU A 168 -2.98 -7.39 5.68
N LYS A 169 -3.71 -7.45 4.56
CA LYS A 169 -3.70 -8.62 3.66
C LYS A 169 -2.60 -8.55 2.60
N ASN A 170 -2.09 -9.71 2.17
CA ASN A 170 -1.27 -9.81 0.97
C ASN A 170 -2.09 -9.30 -0.22
N THR A 171 -1.60 -8.26 -0.91
CA THR A 171 -2.15 -7.92 -2.22
C THR A 171 -1.70 -9.00 -3.21
N SER A 172 -2.63 -9.87 -3.63
CA SER A 172 -2.33 -10.86 -4.68
C SER A 172 -1.86 -10.12 -5.94
N ALA A 173 -0.77 -10.59 -6.54
CA ALA A 173 -0.20 -10.00 -7.74
C ALA A 173 -1.26 -9.88 -8.83
N THR A 174 -1.58 -8.65 -9.20
CA THR A 174 -2.62 -8.31 -10.17
C THR A 174 -1.98 -7.60 -11.35
N THR A 175 -2.40 -7.94 -12.57
CA THR A 175 -1.90 -7.28 -13.78
C THR A 175 -2.78 -6.08 -14.10
N PHE A 176 -2.15 -4.91 -14.15
CA PHE A 176 -2.77 -3.64 -14.49
C PHE A 176 -2.46 -3.28 -15.94
N SER A 177 -3.40 -2.60 -16.59
CA SER A 177 -3.26 -2.08 -17.96
C SER A 177 -3.59 -0.60 -17.96
N LEU A 178 -2.80 0.22 -18.66
CA LEU A 178 -3.11 1.64 -18.83
C LEU A 178 -3.89 1.85 -20.14
N SER A 179 -5.06 2.48 -20.04
CA SER A 179 -5.83 2.96 -21.18
C SER A 179 -5.68 4.47 -21.32
N LEU A 180 -5.11 4.91 -22.45
CA LEU A 180 -4.85 6.32 -22.71
C LEU A 180 -5.89 6.88 -23.68
N ASN A 181 -6.62 7.92 -23.27
CA ASN A 181 -7.49 8.71 -24.11
C ASN A 181 -6.77 10.00 -24.54
N THR A 182 -6.70 10.29 -25.83
CA THR A 182 -6.05 11.48 -26.39
C THR A 182 -7.04 12.25 -27.27
N PRO A 183 -7.86 13.15 -26.69
CA PRO A 183 -8.93 13.83 -27.41
C PRO A 183 -8.39 14.62 -28.60
N GLY A 184 -8.77 14.24 -29.82
CA GLY A 184 -8.44 14.99 -31.04
C GLY A 184 -7.02 14.79 -31.59
N TYR A 185 -6.19 13.88 -31.03
CA TYR A 185 -4.84 13.64 -31.57
C TYR A 185 -4.29 12.25 -31.24
N THR A 186 -3.20 11.87 -31.92
CA THR A 186 -2.41 10.68 -31.59
C THR A 186 -1.18 11.08 -30.78
N LEU A 187 -1.03 10.51 -29.59
CA LEU A 187 0.14 10.72 -28.75
C LEU A 187 1.40 10.19 -29.42
N THR A 188 2.42 11.04 -29.55
CA THR A 188 3.73 10.64 -30.07
C THR A 188 4.46 9.82 -29.03
N ASP A 189 5.07 8.72 -29.47
CA ASP A 189 5.82 7.83 -28.58
C ASP A 189 6.98 8.56 -27.90
N GLY A 190 7.24 8.23 -26.63
CA GLY A 190 8.28 8.86 -25.81
C GLY A 190 7.98 10.29 -25.33
N HIS A 191 6.88 10.92 -25.72
CA HIS A 191 6.52 12.27 -25.22
C HIS A 191 6.02 12.28 -23.79
N VAL A 192 5.58 11.14 -23.26
CA VAL A 192 5.19 10.97 -21.87
C VAL A 192 5.77 9.66 -21.32
N LYS A 193 5.96 9.62 -20.02
CA LYS A 193 6.35 8.42 -19.27
C LYS A 193 5.38 8.20 -18.12
N PHE A 194 5.15 6.94 -17.77
CA PHE A 194 4.33 6.56 -16.63
C PHE A 194 5.19 5.91 -15.57
N TYR A 195 4.87 6.16 -14.31
CA TYR A 195 5.60 5.61 -13.18
C TYR A 195 4.64 5.10 -12.12
N LEU A 196 5.05 4.04 -11.43
CA LEU A 196 4.48 3.62 -10.15
C LEU A 196 5.31 4.25 -9.03
N GLN A 197 4.65 4.87 -8.05
CA GLN A 197 5.30 5.46 -6.89
C GLN A 197 4.42 5.36 -5.64
N SER A 198 5.01 5.63 -4.47
CA SER A 198 4.26 5.81 -3.22
C SER A 198 3.82 7.27 -3.06
N GLN A 199 2.61 7.49 -2.56
CA GLN A 199 2.16 8.83 -2.16
C GLN A 199 3.02 9.44 -1.04
N THR A 200 3.54 8.62 -0.12
CA THR A 200 4.35 9.07 1.02
C THR A 200 5.82 9.27 0.65
N ASN A 201 6.30 8.64 -0.44
CA ASN A 201 7.66 8.83 -0.95
C ASN A 201 7.72 8.92 -2.50
N PRO A 202 7.30 10.06 -3.09
CA PRO A 202 7.24 10.23 -4.54
C PRO A 202 8.60 10.23 -5.25
N SER A 203 9.71 10.34 -4.49
CA SER A 203 11.06 10.36 -5.07
C SER A 203 11.52 8.98 -5.54
N GLN A 204 10.95 7.91 -4.98
CA GLN A 204 11.21 6.53 -5.39
C GLN A 204 10.10 6.07 -6.34
N LYS A 205 10.33 6.29 -7.63
CA LYS A 205 9.39 5.93 -8.69
C LYS A 205 10.00 4.89 -9.62
N ILE A 206 9.15 3.97 -10.12
CA ILE A 206 9.54 2.89 -11.02
C ILE A 206 8.82 3.08 -12.36
N GLU A 207 9.57 3.14 -13.47
CA GLU A 207 9.01 3.39 -14.79
C GLU A 207 8.17 2.19 -15.28
N ILE A 208 6.94 2.47 -15.73
CA ILE A 208 6.08 1.51 -16.41
C ILE A 208 6.38 1.61 -17.90
N THR A 209 6.99 0.56 -18.45
CA THR A 209 7.37 0.50 -19.86
C THR A 209 6.32 -0.23 -20.69
N LYS A 210 6.36 -0.03 -22.02
CA LYS A 210 5.50 -0.75 -22.95
C LYS A 210 5.98 -2.19 -23.13
N ASP A 211 5.05 -3.12 -23.30
CA ASP A 211 5.34 -4.49 -23.69
C ASP A 211 5.71 -4.61 -25.17
N ALA A 212 5.93 -5.85 -25.64
CA ALA A 212 6.28 -6.15 -27.02
C ALA A 212 5.16 -5.78 -28.04
N GLN A 213 3.93 -5.57 -27.57
CA GLN A 213 2.77 -5.15 -28.34
C GLN A 213 2.57 -3.61 -28.29
N GLY A 214 3.44 -2.89 -27.59
CA GLY A 214 3.36 -1.44 -27.44
C GLY A 214 2.33 -0.95 -26.41
N GLN A 215 1.81 -1.84 -25.57
CA GLN A 215 0.84 -1.53 -24.52
C GLN A 215 1.53 -1.35 -23.16
N TYR A 216 1.03 -0.42 -22.36
CA TYR A 216 1.48 -0.24 -20.98
C TYR A 216 0.77 -1.25 -20.08
N SER A 217 1.50 -2.26 -19.60
CA SER A 217 1.00 -3.25 -18.65
C SER A 217 2.07 -3.64 -17.65
N PHE A 218 1.68 -3.86 -16.40
CA PHE A 218 2.58 -4.27 -15.32
C PHE A 218 1.83 -5.09 -14.27
N THR A 219 2.54 -5.97 -13.56
CA THR A 219 2.00 -6.76 -12.45
C THR A 219 2.45 -6.19 -11.11
N TYR A 220 1.50 -5.95 -10.22
CA TYR A 220 1.75 -5.41 -8.88
C TYR A 220 0.95 -6.16 -7.80
N PRO A 221 1.58 -6.48 -6.64
CA PRO A 221 3.01 -6.42 -6.40
C PRO A 221 3.79 -7.49 -7.18
N SER A 222 5.06 -7.23 -7.49
CA SER A 222 5.98 -8.17 -8.15
C SER A 222 7.45 -7.85 -7.82
N THR A 223 8.40 -8.65 -8.32
CA THR A 223 9.84 -8.35 -8.14
C THR A 223 10.27 -7.06 -8.84
N ALA A 224 9.64 -6.72 -9.97
CA ALA A 224 9.90 -5.47 -10.70
C ALA A 224 9.17 -4.28 -10.08
N PHE A 225 8.02 -4.52 -9.44
CA PHE A 225 7.19 -3.51 -8.78
C PHE A 225 6.93 -3.98 -7.34
N PRO A 226 7.90 -3.82 -6.41
CA PRO A 226 7.77 -4.23 -5.03
C PRO A 226 6.59 -3.51 -4.37
N GLU A 227 6.03 -4.12 -3.32
CA GLU A 227 4.93 -3.53 -2.56
C GLU A 227 5.34 -2.18 -1.97
N MET A 228 4.47 -1.18 -2.12
CA MET A 228 4.65 0.19 -1.67
C MET A 228 3.47 0.60 -0.78
N GLU A 229 3.72 1.56 0.12
CA GLU A 229 2.65 2.23 0.86
C GLU A 229 1.89 3.18 -0.07
N GLU A 230 0.55 3.11 -0.05
CA GLU A 230 -0.34 3.97 -0.85
C GLU A 230 0.09 4.14 -2.32
N PRO A 231 0.24 3.03 -3.08
CA PRO A 231 0.77 3.06 -4.45
C PRO A 231 -0.15 3.83 -5.42
N GLU A 232 0.44 4.66 -6.26
CA GLU A 232 -0.24 5.37 -7.34
C GLU A 232 0.56 5.38 -8.65
N VAL A 233 -0.15 5.49 -9.77
CA VAL A 233 0.42 5.72 -11.09
C VAL A 233 0.39 7.21 -11.39
N THR A 234 1.52 7.73 -11.86
CA THR A 234 1.68 9.12 -12.29
C THR A 234 2.21 9.20 -13.71
N MET A 235 2.02 10.35 -14.36
CA MET A 235 2.54 10.63 -15.69
C MET A 235 3.51 11.81 -15.64
N GLU A 236 4.62 11.72 -16.36
CA GLU A 236 5.51 12.83 -16.61
C GLU A 236 5.56 13.20 -18.09
N SER A 237 5.58 14.49 -18.36
CA SER A 237 5.72 15.05 -19.70
C SER A 237 7.19 15.22 -20.07
N ILE A 238 7.62 14.59 -21.15
CA ILE A 238 8.98 14.70 -21.72
C ILE A 238 8.96 15.47 -23.05
N GLY A 239 7.83 15.45 -23.77
CA GLY A 239 7.71 16.04 -25.10
C GLY A 239 7.78 17.58 -25.11
N PRO A 240 8.06 18.18 -26.28
CA PRO A 240 8.24 19.62 -26.41
C PRO A 240 6.93 20.42 -26.27
N ALA A 241 7.06 21.70 -25.90
CA ALA A 241 5.92 22.62 -25.85
C ALA A 241 5.37 22.88 -27.26
N ALA A 242 6.27 23.15 -28.21
CA ALA A 242 5.93 23.32 -29.62
C ALA A 242 5.37 22.02 -30.22
N SER A 243 4.28 22.14 -30.97
CA SER A 243 3.64 20.99 -31.62
C SER A 243 2.82 21.41 -32.84
N LYS A 244 2.65 20.49 -33.80
CA LYS A 244 1.82 20.71 -35.00
C LYS A 244 0.32 20.66 -34.73
N ILE A 245 -0.09 20.03 -33.63
CA ILE A 245 -1.50 19.92 -33.24
C ILE A 245 -2.01 21.14 -32.46
N VAL A 246 -1.10 22.04 -32.06
CA VAL A 246 -1.43 23.28 -31.36
C VAL A 246 -1.31 24.42 -32.36
N THR A 247 -2.42 25.08 -32.66
CA THR A 247 -2.54 25.98 -33.81
C THR A 247 -3.20 27.31 -33.44
N ALA A 248 -3.28 28.23 -34.41
CA ALA A 248 -4.03 29.47 -34.24
C ALA A 248 -5.54 29.23 -33.99
N ALA A 249 -6.10 28.07 -34.37
CA ALA A 249 -7.48 27.75 -34.07
C ALA A 249 -7.72 27.61 -32.56
N ASP A 250 -6.76 27.05 -31.82
CA ASP A 250 -6.80 26.93 -30.37
C ASP A 250 -6.81 28.30 -29.68
N LEU A 251 -5.99 29.25 -30.16
CA LEU A 251 -6.00 30.64 -29.69
C LEU A 251 -7.39 31.26 -29.85
N VAL A 252 -8.04 31.05 -30.99
CA VAL A 252 -9.40 31.57 -31.25
C VAL A 252 -10.42 30.91 -30.33
N ALA A 253 -10.31 29.60 -30.10
CA ALA A 253 -11.20 28.88 -29.20
C ALA A 253 -11.07 29.35 -27.74
N ILE A 254 -9.84 29.50 -27.23
CA ILE A 254 -9.56 30.06 -25.90
C ILE A 254 -10.07 31.50 -25.80
N GLN A 255 -9.88 32.31 -26.83
CA GLN A 255 -10.38 33.69 -26.86
C GLN A 255 -11.91 33.74 -26.79
N LYS A 256 -12.62 32.89 -27.54
CA LYS A 256 -14.08 32.78 -27.48
C LYS A 256 -14.56 32.35 -26.09
N HIS A 257 -13.81 31.46 -25.43
CA HIS A 257 -14.10 31.06 -24.05
C HIS A 257 -13.99 32.22 -23.07
N ILE A 258 -12.89 32.97 -23.11
CA ILE A 258 -12.66 34.15 -22.24
C ILE A 258 -13.76 35.21 -22.43
N LEU A 259 -14.19 35.41 -23.68
CA LEU A 259 -15.24 36.39 -24.02
C LEU A 259 -16.66 35.87 -23.80
N LEU A 260 -16.83 34.66 -23.24
CA LEU A 260 -18.12 34.00 -23.02
C LEU A 260 -18.96 33.81 -24.30
N LEU A 261 -18.30 33.72 -25.45
CA LEU A 261 -18.94 33.47 -26.75
C LEU A 261 -19.11 31.98 -27.02
N ALA A 262 -18.24 31.14 -26.46
CA ALA A 262 -18.34 29.68 -26.51
C ALA A 262 -17.63 29.06 -25.30
N SER A 263 -18.39 28.44 -24.40
CA SER A 263 -17.84 27.84 -23.17
C SER A 263 -17.23 26.46 -23.43
N PHE A 264 -16.07 26.18 -22.83
CA PHE A 264 -15.50 24.84 -22.78
C PHE A 264 -16.38 23.91 -21.95
N GLN A 265 -16.76 22.77 -22.54
CA GLN A 265 -17.66 21.79 -21.93
C GLN A 265 -16.88 20.70 -21.20
N GLU A 266 -15.76 20.30 -21.78
CA GLU A 266 -14.93 19.19 -21.28
C GLU A 266 -13.79 19.71 -20.40
N ASP A 267 -13.42 18.95 -19.37
CA ASP A 267 -12.37 19.36 -18.43
C ASP A 267 -10.98 19.39 -19.08
N TYR A 268 -10.74 18.57 -20.10
CA TYR A 268 -9.48 18.60 -20.85
C TYR A 268 -9.27 19.94 -21.56
N GLN A 269 -10.34 20.59 -22.04
CA GLN A 269 -10.24 21.88 -22.74
C GLN A 269 -9.80 22.98 -21.77
N LYS A 270 -10.36 22.97 -20.55
CA LYS A 270 -9.96 23.91 -19.50
C LYS A 270 -8.50 23.69 -19.09
N ALA A 271 -8.10 22.42 -18.89
CA ALA A 271 -6.74 22.06 -18.54
C ALA A 271 -5.73 22.40 -19.64
N ALA A 272 -6.10 22.24 -20.92
CA ALA A 272 -5.27 22.62 -22.06
C ALA A 272 -5.15 24.13 -22.22
N ALA A 273 -6.22 24.88 -21.93
CA ALA A 273 -6.28 26.33 -22.09
C ALA A 273 -5.53 27.11 -21.00
N ASP A 274 -5.33 26.52 -19.82
CA ASP A 274 -4.48 27.06 -18.75
C ASP A 274 -3.00 26.76 -19.08
N ILE A 275 -2.34 27.71 -19.71
CA ILE A 275 -1.00 27.56 -20.29
C ILE A 275 0.09 27.78 -19.23
N ASN A 276 -0.22 28.51 -18.16
CA ASN A 276 0.73 28.86 -17.11
C ASN A 276 0.45 28.13 -15.77
N SER A 277 -0.50 27.19 -15.76
CA SER A 277 -0.90 26.38 -14.59
C SER A 277 -1.31 27.22 -13.39
N ASP A 278 -1.99 28.35 -13.61
CA ASP A 278 -2.49 29.23 -12.54
C ASP A 278 -3.97 28.98 -12.17
N ASN A 279 -4.57 27.95 -12.76
CA ASN A 279 -5.98 27.56 -12.64
C ASN A 279 -6.98 28.61 -13.14
N LYS A 280 -6.55 29.54 -13.99
CA LYS A 280 -7.40 30.53 -14.65
C LYS A 280 -7.15 30.48 -16.16
N ILE A 281 -8.16 30.91 -16.93
CA ILE A 281 -8.04 31.04 -18.37
C ILE A 281 -8.23 32.51 -18.69
N THR A 282 -7.14 33.18 -19.07
CA THR A 282 -7.07 34.63 -19.20
C THR A 282 -6.32 35.04 -20.48
N ALA A 283 -6.23 36.34 -20.73
CA ALA A 283 -5.43 36.87 -21.84
C ALA A 283 -3.93 36.55 -21.72
N ALA A 284 -3.44 36.22 -20.50
CA ALA A 284 -2.05 35.80 -20.31
C ALA A 284 -1.78 34.45 -21.01
N ASP A 285 -2.73 33.52 -20.97
CA ASP A 285 -2.65 32.22 -21.64
C ASP A 285 -2.56 32.36 -23.15
N LEU A 286 -3.38 33.25 -23.73
CA LEU A 286 -3.32 33.56 -25.16
C LEU A 286 -1.95 34.09 -25.59
N SER A 287 -1.36 35.00 -24.78
CA SER A 287 -0.03 35.55 -25.05
C SER A 287 1.05 34.47 -24.95
N GLY A 288 0.99 33.62 -23.91
CA GLY A 288 1.90 32.50 -23.72
C GLY A 288 1.84 31.50 -24.86
N LEU A 289 0.64 31.04 -25.20
CA LEU A 289 0.40 30.08 -26.28
C LEU A 289 0.86 30.61 -27.64
N ARG A 290 0.59 31.89 -27.94
CA ARG A 290 1.03 32.53 -29.18
C ARG A 290 2.56 32.52 -29.31
N LYS A 291 3.30 32.78 -28.23
CA LYS A 291 4.78 32.72 -28.26
C LYS A 291 5.29 31.31 -28.55
N VAL A 292 4.65 30.28 -28.00
CA VAL A 292 5.01 28.88 -28.25
C VAL A 292 4.70 28.48 -29.70
N ILE A 293 3.53 28.84 -30.23
CA ILE A 293 3.14 28.57 -31.64
C ILE A 293 4.13 29.22 -32.62
N LEU A 294 4.56 30.45 -32.30
CA LEU A 294 5.54 31.19 -33.10
C LEU A 294 7.00 30.76 -32.86
N LEU A 295 7.23 29.73 -32.05
CA LEU A 295 8.57 29.23 -31.67
C LEU A 295 9.46 30.29 -31.01
N LEU A 296 8.85 31.32 -30.41
CA LEU A 296 9.57 32.34 -29.62
C LEU A 296 9.90 31.83 -28.22
N ASN A 297 9.13 30.86 -27.72
CA ASN A 297 9.37 30.14 -26.48
C ASN A 297 9.38 28.63 -26.75
N THR A 298 10.34 27.91 -26.17
CA THR A 298 10.44 26.44 -26.27
C THR A 298 9.76 25.71 -25.11
N GLU A 299 9.31 26.44 -24.10
CA GLU A 299 8.62 25.96 -22.91
C GLU A 299 7.39 26.83 -22.61
N PHE A 300 6.43 26.25 -21.86
CA PHE A 300 5.31 27.00 -21.34
C PHE A 300 5.70 27.79 -20.07
N PRO A 301 5.04 28.91 -19.76
CA PRO A 301 5.30 29.69 -18.55
C PRO A 301 5.14 28.85 -17.27
N ASN A 302 5.78 29.28 -16.18
CA ASN A 302 5.74 28.62 -14.85
C ASN A 302 6.15 27.14 -14.87
N HIS A 303 7.00 26.75 -15.83
CA HIS A 303 7.38 25.34 -16.04
C HIS A 303 6.18 24.41 -16.25
N THR A 304 5.08 24.94 -16.81
CA THR A 304 3.91 24.14 -17.15
C THR A 304 4.31 23.01 -18.10
N ALA A 305 3.91 21.79 -17.76
CA ALA A 305 4.18 20.60 -18.54
C ALA A 305 3.59 20.71 -19.96
N SER A 306 4.31 20.18 -20.95
CA SER A 306 3.82 20.12 -22.33
C SER A 306 2.59 19.22 -22.47
N TYR A 307 2.51 18.17 -21.66
CA TYR A 307 1.38 17.26 -21.58
C TYR A 307 0.90 17.19 -20.13
N LYS A 308 -0.42 17.18 -19.93
CA LYS A 308 -1.07 16.99 -18.63
C LYS A 308 -1.87 15.69 -18.65
N SER A 309 -1.98 15.01 -17.51
CA SER A 309 -2.86 13.86 -17.34
C SER A 309 -4.10 14.25 -16.55
N LEU A 310 -5.25 13.71 -16.95
CA LEU A 310 -6.50 13.79 -16.19
C LEU A 310 -7.02 12.36 -15.92
N PRO A 311 -7.11 11.92 -14.66
CA PRO A 311 -6.61 12.60 -13.46
C PRO A 311 -5.08 12.73 -13.46
N ALA A 312 -4.52 13.57 -12.58
CA ALA A 312 -3.07 13.76 -12.46
C ALA A 312 -2.37 12.48 -11.99
N THR A 313 -3.00 11.77 -11.04
CA THR A 313 -2.54 10.47 -10.51
C THR A 313 -3.72 9.51 -10.40
N GLN A 314 -3.43 8.20 -10.34
CA GLN A 314 -4.41 7.13 -10.15
C GLN A 314 -3.92 6.16 -9.07
N PRO A 315 -4.63 5.97 -7.94
CA PRO A 315 -4.24 4.98 -6.94
C PRO A 315 -4.38 3.56 -7.51
N ILE A 316 -3.50 2.64 -7.09
CA ILE A 316 -3.64 1.23 -7.43
C ILE A 316 -4.78 0.62 -6.62
N ASN A 317 -5.77 0.08 -7.32
CA ASN A 317 -6.88 -0.65 -6.74
C ASN A 317 -7.01 -2.01 -7.42
N PRO A 318 -6.73 -3.14 -6.74
CA PRO A 318 -6.84 -4.48 -7.33
C PRO A 318 -8.23 -4.82 -7.89
N SER A 319 -9.28 -4.12 -7.46
CA SER A 319 -10.65 -4.29 -7.99
C SER A 319 -10.85 -3.62 -9.36
N ASN A 320 -9.96 -2.71 -9.76
CA ASN A 320 -9.97 -2.04 -11.06
C ASN A 320 -8.59 -2.15 -11.72
N THR A 321 -8.44 -3.15 -12.58
CA THR A 321 -7.18 -3.43 -13.27
C THR A 321 -6.93 -2.51 -14.48
N ASN A 322 -7.93 -1.73 -14.91
CA ASN A 322 -7.79 -0.77 -16.00
C ASN A 322 -7.61 0.66 -15.46
N ILE A 323 -6.40 1.19 -15.61
CA ILE A 323 -6.03 2.53 -15.18
C ILE A 323 -6.19 3.48 -16.36
N GLN A 324 -7.14 4.41 -16.24
CA GLN A 324 -7.48 5.32 -17.34
C GLN A 324 -6.89 6.70 -17.13
N PHE A 325 -6.26 7.23 -18.17
CA PHE A 325 -5.79 8.61 -18.23
C PHE A 325 -6.27 9.28 -19.51
N THR A 326 -6.75 10.52 -19.39
CA THR A 326 -6.89 11.43 -20.52
C THR A 326 -5.63 12.29 -20.62
N ILE A 327 -4.90 12.15 -21.73
CA ILE A 327 -3.65 12.87 -21.97
C ILE A 327 -3.96 14.12 -22.77
N VAL A 328 -3.62 15.27 -22.20
CA VAL A 328 -3.98 16.58 -22.70
C VAL A 328 -2.72 17.28 -23.16
N LYS A 329 -2.66 17.68 -24.43
CA LYS A 329 -1.58 18.54 -24.91
C LYS A 329 -1.89 19.98 -24.48
N THR A 330 -1.03 20.59 -23.68
CA THR A 330 -1.15 22.00 -23.29
C THR A 330 -1.24 22.87 -24.55
N GLY A 331 -2.28 23.70 -24.60
CA GLY A 331 -2.63 24.54 -25.74
C GLY A 331 -3.51 23.89 -26.81
N ASN A 332 -3.79 22.59 -26.78
CA ASN A 332 -4.72 21.94 -27.71
C ASN A 332 -6.11 21.83 -27.07
N VAL A 333 -7.06 22.66 -27.50
CA VAL A 333 -8.43 22.72 -26.95
C VAL A 333 -9.50 22.18 -27.89
N ASN A 334 -9.08 21.68 -29.07
CA ASN A 334 -9.95 21.21 -30.15
C ASN A 334 -9.96 19.68 -30.29
#